data_AF-A0A1B6JND6-F1
#
_entry.id   AF-A0A1B6JND6-F1
#
_cell.length_a   1.000
_cell.length_b   1.000
_cell.length_c   1.000
_cell.angle_alpha   90.00
_cell.angle_beta   90.00
_cell.angle_gamma   90.00
#
_symmetry.space_group_name_H-M   'P 1'
#
loop_
_entity.id
_entity.type
_entity.pdbx_description
1 polymer ?
#
loop_
_entity_poly.entity_id
_entity_poly.type
_entity_poly.pdbx_seq_one_letter_code
_entity_poly.pdbx_strand_id
1 'polypeptide(L)'
;LKRIESVSRSPVFSHFSETVSGASSIRAYGVENRFVKTAEDRVDTNQVCYYTSLVSNRWLGIRLETIGNILIFFAALFAVLERDTLEPGIVGLSISYALQITGMLNFAVRMASDIETNIVSVERIKEYAEIPQEGAWEVQPRPDPKWPAHGTVEFKDFQVRYREGL
;
A
#
# COMPACT_ATOMS: atom_id res chain seq x y z
N LEU A 1 -8.14 -1.02 -4.06
CA LEU A 1 -7.84 -2.46 -3.93
C LEU A 1 -6.45 -2.71 -3.32
N LYS A 2 -5.38 -2.10 -3.83
CA LYS A 2 -4.02 -2.25 -3.27
C LYS A 2 -3.88 -1.89 -1.78
N ARG A 3 -4.62 -0.89 -1.29
CA ARG A 3 -4.69 -0.59 0.16
C ARG A 3 -5.28 -1.74 0.98
N ILE A 4 -6.34 -2.38 0.49
CA ILE A 4 -7.00 -3.52 1.15
C ILE A 4 -6.09 -4.76 1.11
N GLU A 5 -5.39 -4.98 0.00
CA GLU A 5 -4.35 -6.02 -0.10
C GLU A 5 -3.24 -5.79 0.93
N SER A 6 -2.72 -4.56 1.04
CA SER A 6 -1.68 -4.20 2.01
C SER A 6 -2.14 -4.39 3.46
N VAL A 7 -3.38 -3.97 3.78
CA VAL A 7 -3.96 -4.13 5.12
C VAL A 7 -4.24 -5.60 5.44
N SER A 8 -4.76 -6.40 4.49
CA SER A 8 -5.04 -7.83 4.70
C SER A 8 -3.78 -8.69 4.84
N ARG A 9 -2.63 -8.21 4.33
CA ARG A 9 -1.34 -8.90 4.46
C ARG A 9 -0.72 -8.77 5.85
N SER A 10 -0.94 -7.64 6.54
CA SER A 10 -0.33 -7.40 7.87
C SER A 10 -0.73 -8.43 8.94
N PRO A 11 -2.02 -8.83 9.09
CA PRO A 11 -2.44 -9.86 10.03
C PRO A 11 -1.77 -11.22 9.82
N VAL A 12 -1.33 -11.56 8.61
CA VAL A 12 -0.61 -12.82 8.32
C VAL A 12 0.76 -12.80 8.99
N PHE A 13 1.52 -11.71 8.81
CA PHE A 13 2.83 -11.55 9.44
C PHE A 13 2.75 -11.45 10.96
N SER A 14 1.76 -10.72 11.49
CA SER A 14 1.54 -10.65 12.94
C SER A 14 1.19 -12.01 13.54
N HIS A 15 0.33 -12.80 12.88
CA HIS A 15 -0.02 -14.17 13.31
C HIS A 15 1.21 -15.06 13.36
N PHE A 16 2.05 -14.98 12.33
CA PHE A 16 3.27 -15.77 12.24
C PHE A 16 4.23 -15.44 13.37
N SER A 17 4.48 -14.15 13.63
CA SER A 17 5.32 -13.69 14.74
C SER A 17 4.80 -14.20 16.09
N GLU A 18 3.50 -14.06 16.36
CA GLU A 18 2.85 -14.54 17.57
C GLU A 18 2.97 -16.07 17.73
N THR A 19 2.80 -16.81 16.63
CA THR A 19 2.92 -18.27 16.61
C THR A 19 4.34 -18.73 16.92
N VAL A 20 5.36 -18.03 16.39
CA VAL A 20 6.77 -18.33 16.65
C VAL A 20 7.12 -18.05 18.11
N SER A 21 6.74 -16.90 18.64
CA SER A 21 6.98 -16.54 20.05
C SER A 21 6.23 -17.45 21.02
N GLY A 22 5.01 -17.88 20.68
CA GLY A 22 4.15 -18.73 21.51
C GLY A 22 4.25 -20.23 21.24
N ALA A 23 5.23 -20.69 20.44
CA ALA A 23 5.26 -22.05 19.91
C ALA A 23 5.27 -23.15 20.99
N SER A 24 5.94 -22.91 22.12
CA SER A 24 5.97 -23.83 23.26
C SER A 24 4.60 -23.99 23.90
N SER A 25 3.88 -22.89 24.14
CA SER A 25 2.53 -22.89 24.70
C SER A 25 1.53 -23.55 23.76
N ILE A 26 1.59 -23.27 22.46
CA ILE A 26 0.69 -23.85 21.46
C ILE A 26 0.79 -25.38 21.46
N ARG A 27 2.02 -25.91 21.46
CA ARG A 27 2.26 -27.37 21.54
C ARG A 27 1.89 -27.97 22.89
N ALA A 28 2.18 -27.27 23.98
CA ALA A 28 1.85 -27.74 25.32
C ALA A 28 0.33 -27.91 25.54
N TYR A 29 -0.49 -27.04 24.92
CA TYR A 29 -1.95 -27.12 24.99
C TYR A 29 -2.59 -27.92 23.85
N GLY A 30 -1.81 -28.43 22.88
CA GLY A 30 -2.32 -29.24 21.76
C GLY A 30 -3.29 -28.49 20.83
N VAL A 31 -3.09 -27.19 20.63
CA VAL A 31 -3.98 -26.31 19.85
C VAL A 31 -3.43 -25.94 18.47
N GLU A 32 -2.50 -26.73 17.93
CA GLU A 32 -1.82 -26.49 16.64
C GLU A 32 -2.83 -26.35 15.50
N ASN A 33 -3.80 -27.27 15.39
CA ASN A 33 -4.80 -27.27 14.32
C ASN A 33 -5.63 -25.99 14.29
N ARG A 34 -5.91 -25.38 15.45
CA ARG A 34 -6.61 -24.10 15.53
C ARG A 34 -5.77 -22.97 14.93
N PHE A 35 -4.47 -22.94 15.24
CA PHE A 35 -3.54 -21.95 14.71
C PHE A 35 -3.29 -22.11 13.22
N VAL A 36 -3.22 -23.34 12.71
CA VAL A 36 -3.14 -23.66 11.27
C VAL A 36 -4.37 -23.14 10.55
N LYS A 37 -5.57 -23.50 11.00
CA LYS A 37 -6.81 -23.02 10.39
C LYS A 37 -6.92 -21.48 10.38
N THR A 38 -6.52 -20.84 11.49
CA THR A 38 -6.49 -19.37 11.56
C THR A 38 -5.51 -18.77 10.56
N ALA A 39 -4.37 -19.42 10.30
CA ALA A 39 -3.40 -18.98 9.30
C ALA A 39 -3.98 -19.13 7.89
N GLU A 40 -4.60 -20.27 7.58
CA GLU A 40 -5.29 -20.53 6.31
C GLU A 40 -6.37 -19.48 6.03
N ASP A 41 -7.26 -19.22 6.99
CA ASP A 41 -8.33 -18.21 6.85
C ASP A 41 -7.78 -16.80 6.55
N ARG A 42 -6.67 -16.42 7.21
CA ARG A 42 -6.00 -15.12 6.98
C ARG A 42 -5.34 -15.05 5.60
N VAL A 43 -4.72 -16.14 5.14
CA VAL A 43 -4.11 -16.23 3.80
C VAL A 43 -5.19 -16.19 2.73
N ASP A 44 -6.28 -16.93 2.88
CA ASP A 44 -7.40 -16.94 1.94
C ASP A 44 -8.03 -15.56 1.79
N THR A 45 -8.21 -14.84 2.90
CA THR A 45 -8.71 -13.46 2.89
C THR A 45 -7.78 -12.54 2.08
N ASN A 46 -6.46 -12.67 2.25
CA ASN A 46 -5.49 -11.90 1.48
C ASN A 46 -5.52 -12.28 -0.02
N GLN A 47 -5.64 -13.58 -0.32
CA GLN A 47 -5.69 -14.10 -1.67
C GLN A 47 -6.92 -13.60 -2.45
N VAL A 48 -8.10 -13.55 -1.81
CA VAL A 48 -9.32 -12.98 -2.41
C VAL A 48 -9.11 -11.51 -2.78
N CYS A 49 -8.47 -10.73 -1.90
CA CYS A 49 -8.16 -9.32 -2.15
C CYS A 49 -7.18 -9.17 -3.34
N TYR A 50 -6.14 -9.98 -3.36
CA TYR A 50 -5.15 -10.00 -4.44
C TYR A 50 -5.77 -10.39 -5.78
N TYR A 51 -6.55 -11.48 -5.82
CA TYR A 51 -7.22 -11.94 -7.03
C TYR A 51 -8.19 -10.89 -7.59
N THR A 52 -8.95 -10.23 -6.72
CA THR A 52 -9.88 -9.14 -7.11
C THR A 52 -9.12 -7.97 -7.75
N SER A 53 -7.92 -7.64 -7.25
CA SER A 53 -7.03 -6.64 -7.85
C SER A 53 -6.57 -7.03 -9.26
N LEU A 54 -6.23 -8.30 -9.49
CA LEU A 54 -5.86 -8.82 -10.81
C LEU A 54 -7.03 -8.77 -11.79
N VAL A 55 -8.22 -9.22 -11.37
CA VAL A 55 -9.43 -9.20 -12.21
C VAL A 55 -9.80 -7.76 -12.57
N SER A 56 -9.70 -6.82 -11.63
CA SER A 56 -9.98 -5.40 -11.89
C SER A 56 -9.02 -4.80 -12.92
N ASN A 57 -7.73 -5.15 -12.86
CA ASN A 57 -6.75 -4.73 -13.87
C ASN A 57 -7.08 -5.29 -15.27
N ARG A 58 -7.50 -6.56 -15.36
CA ARG A 58 -7.94 -7.18 -16.62
C ARG A 58 -9.22 -6.53 -17.16
N TRP A 59 -10.19 -6.28 -16.29
CA TRP A 59 -11.45 -5.63 -16.65
C TRP A 59 -11.21 -4.24 -17.23
N LEU A 60 -10.34 -3.44 -16.60
CA LEU A 60 -9.93 -2.14 -17.12
C LEU A 60 -9.24 -2.28 -18.49
N GLY A 61 -8.37 -3.27 -18.65
CA GLY A 61 -7.72 -3.58 -19.93
C GLY A 61 -8.72 -3.79 -21.06
N ILE A 62 -9.69 -4.70 -20.85
CA ILE A 62 -10.74 -5.00 -21.85
C ILE A 62 -11.55 -3.75 -22.20
N ARG A 63 -11.89 -2.91 -21.20
CA ARG A 63 -12.64 -1.66 -21.45
C ARG A 63 -11.85 -0.67 -22.29
N LEU A 64 -10.56 -0.47 -21.99
CA LEU A 64 -9.69 0.43 -22.75
C LEU A 64 -9.48 -0.09 -24.18
N GLU A 65 -9.22 -1.38 -24.36
CA GLU A 65 -9.09 -2.00 -25.68
C GLU A 65 -10.38 -1.88 -26.50
N THR A 66 -11.54 -2.04 -25.87
CA THR A 66 -12.84 -1.86 -26.54
C THR A 66 -13.01 -0.43 -27.06
N ILE A 67 -12.65 0.58 -26.26
CA ILE A 67 -12.69 1.99 -26.68
C ILE A 67 -11.70 2.24 -27.83
N GLY A 68 -10.49 1.68 -27.74
CA GLY A 68 -9.49 1.75 -28.80
C GLY A 68 -9.98 1.17 -30.12
N ASN A 69 -10.59 -0.02 -30.07
CA ASN A 69 -11.14 -0.68 -31.26
C ASN A 69 -12.30 0.11 -31.87
N ILE A 70 -13.16 0.72 -31.05
CA ILE A 70 -14.24 1.60 -31.53
C ILE A 70 -13.67 2.84 -32.23
N LEU A 71 -12.61 3.46 -31.67
CA LEU A 71 -11.95 4.61 -32.30
C LEU A 71 -11.33 4.25 -33.65
N ILE A 72 -10.63 3.11 -33.72
CA ILE A 72 -10.03 2.62 -34.98
C ILE A 72 -11.12 2.31 -36.02
N PHE A 73 -12.23 1.69 -35.59
CA PHE A 73 -13.38 1.42 -36.46
C PHE A 73 -13.94 2.71 -37.07
N PHE A 74 -14.19 3.73 -36.26
CA PHE A 74 -14.69 5.02 -36.77
C PHE A 74 -13.66 5.75 -37.64
N ALA A 75 -12.37 5.71 -37.28
CA ALA A 75 -11.31 6.30 -38.09
C ALA A 75 -11.22 5.65 -39.48
N ALA A 76 -11.31 4.32 -39.55
CA ALA A 76 -11.35 3.58 -40.81
C ALA A 76 -12.64 3.86 -41.60
N LEU A 77 -13.79 3.97 -40.93
CA LEU A 77 -15.07 4.27 -41.57
C LEU A 77 -15.04 5.66 -42.23
N PHE A 78 -14.59 6.69 -41.51
CA PHE A 78 -14.50 8.05 -42.05
C PHE A 78 -13.48 8.14 -43.19
N ALA A 79 -12.35 7.44 -43.09
CA ALA A 79 -11.37 7.36 -44.16
C ALA A 79 -11.96 6.81 -45.48
N VAL A 80 -12.88 5.85 -45.41
CA VAL A 80 -13.56 5.30 -46.59
C VAL A 80 -14.63 6.24 -47.13
N LEU A 81 -15.41 6.87 -46.25
CA LEU A 81 -16.49 7.78 -46.63
C LEU A 81 -15.96 9.07 -47.29
N GLU A 82 -14.84 9.60 -46.80
CA GLU A 82 -14.24 10.85 -47.26
C GLU A 82 -12.96 10.62 -48.09
N ARG A 83 -12.85 9.46 -48.74
CA ARG A 83 -11.65 9.05 -49.50
C ARG A 83 -11.23 10.03 -50.60
N ASP A 84 -12.19 10.80 -51.13
CA ASP A 84 -11.98 11.72 -52.25
C ASP A 84 -11.61 13.15 -51.76
N THR A 85 -11.79 13.43 -50.47
CA THR A 85 -11.56 14.76 -49.85
C THR A 85 -10.42 14.77 -48.83
N LEU A 86 -10.11 13.62 -48.22
CA LEU A 86 -9.04 13.51 -47.22
C LEU A 86 -7.70 13.09 -47.81
N GLU A 87 -6.64 13.72 -47.31
CA GLU A 87 -5.27 13.31 -47.59
C GLU A 87 -4.96 11.97 -46.86
N PRO A 88 -4.52 10.92 -47.58
CA PRO A 88 -4.23 9.61 -46.99
C PRO A 88 -3.22 9.66 -45.83
N GLY A 89 -2.32 10.64 -45.82
CA GLY A 89 -1.34 10.85 -44.75
C GLY A 89 -1.98 11.20 -43.40
N ILE A 90 -3.04 12.02 -43.40
CA ILE A 90 -3.76 12.42 -42.18
C ILE A 90 -4.50 11.22 -41.58
N VAL A 91 -5.13 10.40 -42.43
CA VAL A 91 -5.79 9.16 -42.02
C VAL A 91 -4.81 8.19 -41.35
N GLY A 92 -3.65 7.98 -41.98
CA GLY A 92 -2.60 7.11 -41.42
C GLY A 92 -2.09 7.60 -40.07
N LEU A 93 -1.92 8.92 -39.91
CA LEU A 93 -1.55 9.54 -38.63
C LEU A 93 -2.63 9.37 -37.56
N SER A 94 -3.90 9.61 -37.89
CA SER A 94 -5.02 9.46 -36.95
C SER A 94 -5.16 8.02 -36.42
N ILE A 95 -5.06 7.01 -37.30
CA ILE A 95 -5.11 5.60 -36.90
C ILE A 95 -3.90 5.24 -36.04
N SER A 96 -2.71 5.72 -36.42
CA SER A 96 -1.46 5.46 -35.67
C SER A 96 -1.51 6.04 -34.25
N TYR A 97 -2.11 7.22 -34.07
CA TYR A 97 -2.31 7.80 -32.74
C TYR A 97 -3.44 7.14 -31.95
N ALA A 98 -4.54 6.73 -32.60
CA ALA A 98 -5.62 5.98 -31.95
C ALA A 98 -5.14 4.62 -31.40
N LEU A 99 -4.21 3.96 -32.09
CA LEU A 99 -3.61 2.72 -31.60
C LEU A 99 -2.72 2.96 -30.36
N GLN A 100 -1.93 4.04 -30.37
CA GLN A 100 -1.04 4.39 -29.26
C GLN A 100 -1.77 4.84 -27.99
N ILE A 101 -2.85 5.63 -28.13
CA ILE A 101 -3.55 6.23 -26.98
C ILE A 101 -4.11 5.18 -26.02
N THR A 102 -4.54 4.03 -26.54
CA THR A 102 -5.11 2.93 -25.76
C THR A 102 -4.08 2.32 -24.82
N GLY A 103 -2.87 2.04 -25.33
CA GLY A 103 -1.77 1.53 -24.53
C GLY A 103 -1.30 2.55 -23.49
N MET A 104 -1.23 3.82 -23.88
CA MET A 104 -0.81 4.90 -22.99
C MET A 104 -1.81 5.15 -21.86
N LEU A 105 -3.12 5.07 -22.11
CA LEU A 105 -4.15 5.16 -21.08
C LEU A 105 -4.08 3.99 -20.10
N ASN A 106 -3.84 2.75 -20.59
CA ASN A 106 -3.68 1.60 -19.71
C ASN A 106 -2.47 1.79 -18.77
N PHE A 107 -1.35 2.22 -19.34
CA PHE A 107 -0.14 2.52 -18.58
C PHE A 107 -0.34 3.65 -17.58
N ALA A 108 -1.01 4.74 -17.98
CA ALA A 108 -1.27 5.89 -17.13
C ALA A 108 -2.13 5.52 -15.90
N VAL A 109 -3.19 4.74 -16.08
CA VAL A 109 -4.03 4.30 -14.95
C VAL A 109 -3.29 3.36 -14.00
N ARG A 110 -2.45 2.46 -14.54
CA ARG A 110 -1.56 1.61 -13.73
C ARG A 110 -0.58 2.46 -12.92
N MET A 111 0.08 3.41 -13.56
CA MET A 111 1.01 4.33 -12.91
C MET A 111 0.35 5.15 -11.81
N ALA A 112 -0.84 5.71 -12.05
CA ALA A 112 -1.58 6.43 -11.03
C ALA A 112 -1.88 5.55 -9.80
N SER A 113 -2.28 4.29 -10.03
CA SER A 113 -2.54 3.32 -8.96
C SER A 113 -1.27 2.94 -8.18
N ASP A 114 -0.12 2.86 -8.86
CA ASP A 114 1.17 2.57 -8.23
C ASP A 114 1.64 3.74 -7.36
N ILE A 115 1.49 4.97 -7.85
CA ILE A 115 1.80 6.19 -7.08
C ILE A 115 0.94 6.26 -5.81
N GLU A 116 -0.38 6.05 -5.93
CA GLU A 116 -1.30 6.06 -4.79
C GLU A 116 -0.95 4.98 -3.75
N THR A 117 -0.40 3.85 -4.18
CA THR A 117 0.04 2.80 -3.25
C THR A 117 1.36 3.14 -2.57
N ASN A 118 2.31 3.68 -3.33
CA ASN A 118 3.66 3.98 -2.84
C ASN A 118 3.68 5.19 -1.89
N ILE A 119 2.81 6.18 -2.10
CA ILE A 119 2.75 7.39 -1.25
C ILE A 119 2.36 7.08 0.20
N VAL A 120 1.63 5.98 0.46
CA VAL A 120 1.26 5.54 1.82
C VAL A 120 2.50 5.33 2.70
N SER A 121 3.62 4.89 2.13
CA SER A 121 4.87 4.74 2.86
C SER A 121 5.43 6.08 3.32
N VAL A 122 5.28 7.13 2.50
CA VAL A 122 5.71 8.49 2.84
C VAL A 122 4.81 9.08 3.93
N GLU A 123 3.49 8.86 3.85
CA GLU A 123 2.55 9.27 4.90
C GLU A 123 2.94 8.66 6.27
N ARG A 124 3.31 7.38 6.31
CA ARG A 124 3.78 6.73 7.55
C ARG A 124 5.07 7.32 8.10
N ILE A 125 6.04 7.63 7.24
CA ILE A 125 7.29 8.27 7.68
C ILE A 125 6.98 9.63 8.30
N LYS A 126 6.08 10.40 7.68
CA LYS A 126 5.64 11.70 8.21
C LYS A 126 4.94 11.54 9.55
N GLU A 127 4.03 10.58 9.67
CA GLU A 127 3.35 10.27 10.93
C GLU A 127 4.36 10.01 12.06
N TYR A 128 5.37 9.18 11.82
CA TYR A 128 6.43 8.90 12.80
C TYR A 128 7.36 10.08 13.07
N ALA A 129 7.53 11.00 12.13
CA ALA A 129 8.35 12.19 12.32
C ALA A 129 7.66 13.23 13.22
N GLU A 130 6.32 13.24 13.27
CA GLU A 130 5.51 14.23 13.97
C GLU A 130 5.00 13.75 15.35
N ILE A 131 5.33 12.52 15.77
CA ILE A 131 4.95 12.02 17.10
C ILE A 131 5.61 12.83 18.23
N PRO A 132 4.94 12.96 19.40
CA PRO A 132 5.55 13.57 20.58
C PRO A 132 6.89 12.89 20.91
N GLN A 133 7.95 13.69 20.93
CA GLN A 133 9.29 13.21 21.22
C GLN A 133 9.53 13.16 22.73
N GLU A 134 10.39 12.24 23.16
CA GLU A 134 10.92 12.25 24.52
C GLU A 134 11.76 13.51 24.78
N GLY A 135 12.14 13.73 26.04
CA GLY A 135 13.03 14.84 26.41
C GLY A 135 14.34 14.79 25.64
N ALA A 136 14.95 15.96 25.43
CA ALA A 136 16.24 16.04 24.73
C ALA A 136 17.30 15.19 25.42
N TRP A 137 18.11 14.47 24.62
CA TRP A 137 19.19 13.62 25.13
C TRP A 137 20.21 14.41 25.95
N GLU A 138 20.45 15.66 25.55
CA GLU A 138 21.33 16.57 26.25
C GLU A 138 20.55 17.81 26.66
N VAL A 139 20.40 18.00 27.97
CA VAL A 139 19.80 19.19 28.56
C VAL A 139 20.91 20.07 29.12
N GLN A 140 20.85 21.37 28.84
CA GLN A 140 21.74 22.35 29.46
C GLN A 140 21.04 23.06 30.62
N PRO A 141 21.72 23.27 31.75
CA PRO A 141 23.11 22.91 32.01
C PRO A 141 23.30 21.41 32.28
N ARG A 142 24.40 20.84 31.75
CA ARG A 142 24.79 19.46 32.07
C ARG A 142 25.14 19.34 33.57
N PRO A 143 24.93 18.15 34.17
CA PRO A 143 25.43 17.88 35.51
C PRO A 143 26.94 18.12 35.62
N ASP A 144 27.41 18.51 36.80
CA ASP A 144 28.85 18.64 37.09
C ASP A 144 29.59 17.33 36.74
N PRO A 145 30.81 17.37 36.19
CA PRO A 145 31.60 16.16 35.89
C PRO A 145 31.80 15.21 37.09
N LYS A 146 31.64 15.70 38.33
CA LYS A 146 31.70 14.89 39.55
C LYS A 146 30.35 14.23 39.91
N TRP A 147 29.28 14.50 39.17
CA TRP A 147 27.98 13.87 39.35
C TRP A 147 27.98 12.44 38.78
N PRO A 148 27.35 11.46 39.45
CA PRO A 148 26.73 11.54 40.78
C PRO A 148 27.75 11.24 41.90
N ALA A 149 28.09 12.26 42.72
CA ALA A 149 29.14 12.13 43.73
C ALA A 149 28.76 11.25 44.94
N HIS A 150 27.47 11.19 45.29
CA HIS A 150 26.98 10.48 46.49
C HIS A 150 25.93 9.40 46.16
N GLY A 151 25.38 9.41 44.94
CA GLY A 151 24.41 8.42 44.50
C GLY A 151 23.07 8.42 45.25
N THR A 152 22.79 9.43 46.08
CA THR A 152 21.54 9.52 46.84
C THR A 152 20.36 9.85 45.92
N VAL A 153 19.32 9.01 45.92
CA VAL A 153 18.06 9.24 45.21
C VAL A 153 16.98 9.51 46.24
N GLU A 154 16.32 10.67 46.14
CA GLU A 154 15.24 11.09 47.03
C GLU A 154 13.98 11.35 46.19
N PHE A 155 12.86 10.73 46.56
CA PHE A 155 11.56 10.97 45.93
C PHE A 155 10.74 11.92 46.81
N LYS A 156 10.23 13.00 46.23
CA LYS A 156 9.36 13.98 46.92
C LYS A 156 8.05 14.09 46.19
N ASP A 157 6.96 13.67 46.84
CA ASP A 157 5.59 13.67 46.28
C ASP A 157 5.50 13.08 44.87
N PHE A 158 6.32 12.07 44.60
CA PHE A 158 6.47 11.49 43.26
C PHE A 158 5.23 10.69 42.87
N GLN A 159 4.65 11.01 41.72
CA GLN A 159 3.49 10.34 41.16
C GLN A 159 3.78 9.97 39.70
N VAL A 160 3.33 8.79 39.30
CA VAL A 160 3.47 8.30 37.93
C VAL A 160 2.12 7.81 37.43
N ARG A 161 1.89 7.97 36.12
CA ARG A 161 0.69 7.49 35.43
C ARG A 161 1.09 6.92 34.08
N TYR A 162 0.44 5.83 33.70
CA TYR A 162 0.77 5.11 32.46
C TYR A 162 0.12 5.73 31.21
N ARG A 163 -1.10 6.24 31.31
CA ARG A 163 -1.83 6.88 30.20
C ARG A 163 -2.60 8.09 30.73
N GLU A 164 -2.53 9.21 30.02
CA GLU A 164 -3.32 10.40 30.36
C GLU A 164 -4.83 10.12 30.33
N GLY A 165 -5.57 10.65 31.32
CA GLY A 165 -7.04 10.54 31.38
C GLY A 165 -7.62 9.30 32.08
N LEU A 166 -6.79 8.50 32.76
CA LEU A 166 -7.22 7.43 33.68
C LEU A 166 -7.38 7.90 35.12
#